data_AF-A0A7Y9UIJ1-F1
#
_entry.id   AF-A0A7Y9UIJ1-F1
#
_cell.length_a   1.000
_cell.length_b   1.000
_cell.length_c   1.000
_cell.angle_alpha   90.00
_cell.angle_beta   90.00
_cell.angle_gamma   90.00
#
_symmetry.space_group_name_H-M   'P 1'
#
loop_
_entity.id
_entity.type
_entity.pdbx_description
1 polymer ?
#
loop_
_entity_poly.entity_id
_entity_poly.type
_entity_poly.pdbx_seq_one_letter_code
_entity_poly.pdbx_strand_id
1 'polypeptide(L)'
;MLKIIANQEADCGFFLKEAFDDLSAPIRRQLRPVMTSQISLVHHVLLVGPRCADLRESLQTLVLGMAEPGSDGRATLQALGLSGWDRQDQEDTEFMIDLMDTLMV
;
A
#
# COMPACT_ATOMS: atom_id res chain seq x y z
N MET A 1 4.16 11.17 -21.43
CA MET A 1 3.99 9.71 -21.63
C MET A 1 2.77 9.37 -22.48
N LEU A 2 1.53 9.69 -22.04
CA LEU A 2 0.30 9.41 -22.81
C LEU A 2 0.35 9.89 -24.27
N LYS A 3 0.80 11.14 -24.50
CA LYS A 3 0.95 11.73 -25.85
C LYS A 3 1.95 10.99 -26.74
N ILE A 4 3.00 10.41 -26.15
CA ILE A 4 4.09 9.75 -26.88
C ILE A 4 3.61 8.37 -27.38
N ILE A 5 2.87 7.63 -26.56
CA ILE A 5 2.25 6.34 -26.96
C ILE A 5 1.15 6.58 -27.99
N ALA A 6 0.30 7.59 -27.79
CA ALA A 6 -0.78 7.93 -28.73
C ALA A 6 -0.25 8.35 -30.12
N ASN A 7 0.94 8.94 -30.18
CA ASN A 7 1.61 9.32 -31.42
C ASN A 7 2.46 8.18 -32.04
N GLN A 8 2.42 6.96 -31.49
CA GLN A 8 3.27 5.82 -31.89
C GLN A 8 4.78 6.07 -31.73
N GLU A 9 5.18 7.02 -30.89
CA GLU A 9 6.58 7.31 -30.59
C GLU A 9 7.14 6.38 -29.48
N ALA A 10 6.29 5.54 -28.87
CA ALA A 10 6.66 4.51 -27.90
C ALA A 10 5.67 3.33 -27.90
N ASP A 11 6.17 2.09 -27.76
CA ASP A 11 5.34 0.88 -27.78
C ASP A 11 4.63 0.59 -26.44
N CYS A 12 5.22 1.01 -25.31
CA CYS A 12 4.71 0.75 -23.96
C CYS A 12 4.97 1.92 -23.01
N GLY A 13 4.19 1.99 -21.93
CA GLY A 13 4.45 2.92 -20.84
C GLY A 13 3.78 2.53 -19.53
N PHE A 14 4.39 2.95 -18.43
CA PHE A 14 3.88 2.87 -17.07
C PHE A 14 2.89 3.99 -16.75
N PHE A 15 1.81 3.61 -16.09
CA PHE A 15 0.78 4.52 -15.59
C PHE A 15 0.41 4.13 -14.17
N LEU A 16 0.09 5.11 -13.34
CA LEU A 16 -0.63 4.84 -12.10
C LEU A 16 -2.01 4.27 -12.47
N LYS A 17 -2.45 3.23 -11.74
CA LYS A 17 -3.72 2.54 -12.02
C LYS A 17 -4.88 3.52 -12.04
N GLU A 18 -4.96 4.39 -11.03
CA GLU A 18 -5.98 5.43 -10.89
C GLU A 18 -5.96 6.39 -12.10
N ALA A 19 -4.78 6.91 -12.46
CA ALA A 19 -4.65 7.80 -13.60
C ALA A 19 -5.02 7.13 -14.94
N PHE A 20 -4.82 5.81 -15.09
CA PHE A 20 -5.28 5.05 -16.25
C PHE A 20 -6.80 4.83 -16.24
N ASP A 21 -7.38 4.60 -15.06
CA ASP A 21 -8.81 4.41 -14.87
C ASP A 21 -9.60 5.71 -15.10
N ASP A 22 -8.99 6.87 -14.81
CA ASP A 22 -9.52 8.21 -15.05
C ASP A 22 -9.42 8.67 -16.53
N LEU A 23 -8.76 7.90 -17.40
CA LEU A 23 -8.67 8.25 -18.83
C LEU A 23 -10.04 8.23 -19.49
N SER A 24 -10.27 9.20 -20.37
CA SER A 24 -11.48 9.24 -21.20
C SER A 24 -11.60 7.97 -22.05
N ALA A 25 -12.83 7.49 -22.24
CA ALA A 25 -13.10 6.25 -22.95
C ALA A 25 -12.43 6.14 -24.35
N PRO A 26 -12.37 7.20 -25.19
CA PRO A 26 -11.68 7.13 -26.47
C PRO A 26 -10.17 6.87 -26.36
N ILE A 27 -9.51 7.50 -25.38
CA ILE A 27 -8.07 7.34 -25.14
C ILE A 27 -7.80 5.97 -24.55
N ARG A 28 -8.61 5.54 -23.58
CA ARG A 28 -8.47 4.24 -22.92
C ARG A 28 -8.63 3.07 -23.89
N ARG A 29 -9.45 3.20 -24.94
CA ARG A 29 -9.62 2.19 -26.01
C ARG A 29 -8.41 2.07 -26.95
N GLN A 30 -7.56 3.09 -27.04
CA GLN A 30 -6.34 3.05 -27.85
C GLN A 30 -5.17 2.41 -27.09
N LEU A 31 -5.34 2.14 -25.79
CA LEU A 31 -4.34 1.53 -24.93
C LEU A 31 -4.81 0.14 -24.50
N ARG A 32 -3.88 -0.78 -24.34
CA ARG A 32 -4.15 -2.12 -23.80
C ARG A 32 -3.31 -2.34 -22.55
N PRO A 33 -3.91 -2.58 -21.38
CA PRO A 33 -3.17 -3.02 -20.19
C PRO A 33 -2.45 -4.35 -20.49
N VAL A 34 -1.13 -4.36 -20.41
CA VAL A 34 -0.30 -5.57 -20.60
C VAL A 34 -0.05 -6.25 -19.25
N MET A 35 0.26 -5.44 -18.24
CA MET A 35 0.45 -5.88 -16.86
C MET A 35 -0.14 -4.81 -15.94
N THR A 36 -0.86 -5.24 -14.90
CA THR A 36 -1.26 -4.35 -13.81
C THR A 36 -0.52 -4.81 -12.57
N SER A 37 0.34 -3.94 -12.07
CA SER A 37 0.95 -4.11 -10.76
C SER A 37 -0.15 -4.29 -9.70
N GLN A 38 -0.13 -5.41 -8.98
CA GLN A 38 -0.91 -5.59 -7.74
C GLN A 38 -0.14 -5.12 -6.51
N ILE A 39 0.88 -4.28 -6.73
CA ILE A 39 1.84 -3.96 -5.69
C ILE A 39 1.23 -2.86 -4.82
N SER A 40 0.40 -3.24 -3.85
CA SER A 40 -0.06 -2.39 -2.73
C SER A 40 1.08 -2.10 -1.74
N LEU A 41 2.31 -1.84 -2.21
CA LEU A 41 3.50 -2.12 -1.40
C LEU A 41 3.74 -1.18 -0.22
N VAL A 42 3.19 0.03 -0.24
CA VAL A 42 3.56 1.03 0.77
C VAL A 42 2.50 1.03 1.86
N HIS A 43 2.59 0.04 2.75
CA HIS A 43 1.89 0.06 4.02
C HIS A 43 2.72 0.83 5.05
N HIS A 44 2.05 1.66 5.84
CA HIS A 44 2.66 2.21 7.04
C HIS A 44 2.67 1.14 8.12
N VAL A 45 3.85 0.87 8.68
CA VAL A 45 4.03 -0.16 9.72
C VAL A 45 4.41 0.50 11.03
N LEU A 46 3.77 0.11 12.12
CA LEU A 46 4.19 0.49 13.46
C LEU A 46 5.23 -0.52 13.96
N LEU A 47 6.41 -0.02 14.34
CA LEU A 47 7.53 -0.84 14.79
C LEU A 47 7.82 -0.62 16.28
N VAL A 48 8.17 -1.70 16.96
CA VAL A 48 8.58 -1.67 18.37
C VAL A 48 10.09 -1.88 18.42
N GLY A 49 10.81 -0.95 19.06
CA GLY A 49 12.27 -1.06 19.22
C GLY A 49 12.66 -2.21 20.17
N PRO A 50 13.88 -2.79 20.03
CA PRO A 50 14.30 -3.96 20.80
C PRO A 50 14.20 -3.82 22.32
N ARG A 51 14.42 -2.60 22.84
CA ARG A 51 14.32 -2.29 24.29
C ARG A 51 12.89 -2.40 24.84
N CYS A 52 11.89 -2.45 23.98
CA CYS A 52 10.47 -2.53 24.32
C CYS A 52 9.85 -3.83 23.77
N ALA A 53 10.66 -4.83 23.41
CA ALA A 53 10.18 -6.07 22.81
C ALA A 53 9.11 -6.77 23.67
N ASP A 54 9.26 -6.74 24.99
CA ASP A 54 8.31 -7.31 25.94
C ASP A 54 6.92 -6.65 25.89
N LEU A 55 6.83 -5.41 25.38
CA LEU A 55 5.57 -4.69 25.21
C LEU A 55 4.88 -4.99 23.87
N ARG A 56 5.54 -5.72 22.95
CA ARG A 56 5.05 -5.94 21.59
C ARG A 56 3.63 -6.49 21.58
N GLU A 57 3.38 -7.59 22.29
CA GLU A 57 2.07 -8.24 22.27
C GLU A 57 0.99 -7.33 22.88
N SER A 58 1.27 -6.71 24.02
CA SER A 58 0.31 -5.80 24.66
C SER A 58 -0.01 -4.59 23.79
N LEU A 59 0.99 -3.97 23.16
CA LEU A 59 0.79 -2.85 22.24
C LEU A 59 0.00 -3.29 21.02
N GLN A 60 0.32 -4.44 20.45
CA GLN A 60 -0.38 -4.97 19.28
C GLN A 60 -1.87 -5.22 19.59
N THR A 61 -2.19 -5.84 20.72
CA THR A 61 -3.58 -6.05 21.16
C THR A 61 -4.31 -4.73 21.34
N LEU A 62 -3.69 -3.75 22.01
CA LEU A 62 -4.31 -2.44 22.26
C LEU A 62 -4.59 -1.68 20.95
N VAL A 63 -3.63 -1.68 20.04
CA VAL A 63 -3.71 -0.95 18.76
C VAL A 63 -4.76 -1.57 17.84
N LEU A 64 -4.81 -2.91 17.75
CA LEU A 64 -5.85 -3.61 16.98
C LEU A 64 -7.26 -3.40 17.56
N GLY A 65 -7.37 -3.26 18.89
CA GLY A 65 -8.65 -2.99 19.58
C GLY A 65 -9.18 -1.56 19.41
N MET A 66 -8.44 -0.64 18.79
CA MET A 66 -8.86 0.77 18.65
C MET A 66 -10.16 0.95 17.84
N ALA A 67 -10.45 0.02 16.92
CA ALA A 67 -11.66 0.08 16.09
C ALA A 67 -12.92 -0.49 16.78
N GLU A 68 -12.77 -1.16 17.94
CA GLU A 68 -13.86 -1.84 18.61
C GLU A 68 -14.97 -0.88 19.09
N PRO A 69 -16.25 -1.33 19.12
CA PRO A 69 -17.36 -0.53 19.64
C PRO A 69 -17.14 -0.08 21.09
N GLY A 70 -17.25 1.22 21.33
CA GLY A 70 -17.06 1.81 22.66
C GLY A 70 -15.62 2.12 23.04
N SER A 71 -14.65 1.89 22.14
CA SER A 71 -13.26 2.30 22.33
C SER A 71 -13.04 3.79 22.06
N ASP A 72 -12.33 4.47 22.95
CA ASP A 72 -11.82 5.84 22.74
C ASP A 72 -10.82 5.91 21.57
N GLY A 73 -10.25 4.76 21.18
CA GLY A 73 -9.33 4.64 20.06
C GLY A 73 -9.91 5.10 18.72
N ARG A 74 -11.24 5.03 18.54
CA ARG A 74 -11.90 5.44 17.29
C ARG A 74 -11.69 6.91 16.96
N ALA A 75 -11.74 7.79 17.96
CA ALA A 75 -11.51 9.21 17.75
C ALA A 75 -10.06 9.47 17.28
N THR A 76 -9.11 8.71 17.83
CA THR A 76 -7.71 8.78 17.42
C THR A 76 -7.51 8.25 16.00
N LEU A 77 -8.11 7.10 15.66
CA LEU A 77 -8.10 6.56 14.29
C LEU A 77 -8.65 7.57 13.28
N GLN A 78 -9.79 8.20 13.60
CA GLN A 78 -10.41 9.20 12.75
C GLN A 78 -9.53 10.44 12.57
N ALA A 79 -8.86 10.91 13.64
CA ALA A 79 -7.92 12.03 13.56
C ALA A 79 -6.69 11.72 12.69
N LEU A 80 -6.28 10.44 12.64
CA LEU A 80 -5.21 9.95 11.78
C LEU A 80 -5.68 9.62 10.35
N GLY A 81 -6.98 9.69 10.06
CA GLY A 81 -7.55 9.29 8.78
C GLY A 81 -7.52 7.77 8.53
N LEU A 82 -7.41 6.97 9.59
CA LEU A 82 -7.36 5.51 9.55
C LEU A 82 -8.72 4.90 9.92
N SER A 83 -9.08 3.78 9.28
CA SER A 83 -10.25 2.98 9.67
C SER A 83 -9.95 1.99 10.80
N GLY A 84 -8.68 1.61 10.96
CA GLY A 84 -8.22 0.61 11.91
C GLY A 84 -6.77 0.24 11.63
N TRP A 85 -6.29 -0.72 12.42
CA TRP A 85 -4.99 -1.35 12.23
C TRP A 85 -5.19 -2.80 11.84
N ASP A 86 -4.32 -3.29 10.98
CA ASP A 86 -4.23 -4.70 10.63
C ASP A 86 -2.99 -5.32 11.28
N ARG A 87 -3.08 -6.62 11.55
CA ARG A 87 -1.95 -7.37 12.06
C ARG A 87 -0.92 -7.53 10.95
N GLN A 88 0.33 -7.21 11.28
CA GLN A 88 1.46 -7.49 10.41
C GLN A 88 2.08 -8.83 10.85
N ASP A 89 2.07 -9.81 9.96
CA ASP A 89 2.63 -11.14 10.21
C ASP A 89 4.07 -11.26 9.69
N GLN A 90 4.84 -12.16 10.31
CA GLN A 90 6.26 -12.31 10.02
C GLN A 90 6.55 -12.60 8.54
N GLU A 91 5.73 -13.43 7.89
CA GLU A 91 5.85 -13.75 6.47
C GLU A 91 5.74 -12.50 5.59
N ASP A 92 4.77 -11.63 5.87
CA ASP A 92 4.60 -10.37 5.14
C ASP A 92 5.80 -9.42 5.34
N THR A 93 6.41 -9.44 6.53
CA THR A 93 7.64 -8.68 6.81
C THR A 93 8.82 -9.25 6.04
N GLU A 94 8.98 -10.58 6.02
CA GLU A 94 10.06 -11.27 5.31
C GLU A 94 9.95 -11.04 3.79
N PHE A 95 8.74 -11.10 3.22
CA PHE A 95 8.50 -10.78 1.82
C PHE A 95 8.93 -9.35 1.46
N MET A 96 8.64 -8.37 2.33
CA MET A 96 9.06 -6.97 2.13
C MET A 96 10.58 -6.81 2.16
N ILE A 97 11.27 -7.58 3.00
CA ILE A 97 12.74 -7.61 3.06
C ILE A 97 13.30 -8.21 1.76
N ASP A 98 12.82 -9.38 1.37
CA ASP A 98 13.26 -10.07 0.15
C ASP A 98 13.06 -9.21 -1.11
N LEU A 99 11.95 -8.49 -1.16
CA LEU A 99 11.66 -7.56 -2.24
C LEU A 99 12.64 -6.38 -2.26
N MET A 100 12.94 -5.78 -1.10
CA MET A 100 13.94 -4.71 -1.02
C MET A 100 15.32 -5.21 -1.41
N ASP A 101 15.73 -6.39 -0.96
CA ASP A 101 17.00 -7.01 -1.32
C ASP A 101 17.10 -7.29 -2.82
N THR A 102 16.00 -7.74 -3.44
CA THR A 102 15.92 -7.95 -4.89
C THR A 102 16.06 -6.64 -5.68
N LEU A 103 15.58 -5.52 -5.14
CA LEU A 103 15.64 -4.20 -5.78
C LEU A 103 16.98 -3.48 -5.61
N MET A 104 17.85 -3.94 -4.69
CA MET A 104 19.17 -3.35 -4.46
C MET A 104 20.27 -3.90 -5.40
N VAL A 105 19.97 -4.92 -6.20
CA VAL A 105 20.88 -5.52 -7.20
C VAL A 105 20.66 -4.90 -8.57
#